data_AF-A0A7M7HEW7-F1
#
_entry.id   AF-A0A7M7HEW7-F1
#
_cell.length_a   1.000
_cell.length_b   1.000
_cell.length_c   1.000
_cell.angle_alpha   90.00
_cell.angle_beta   90.00
_cell.angle_gamma   90.00
#
_symmetry.space_group_name_H-M   'P 1'
#
loop_
_entity.id
_entity.type
_entity.pdbx_description
1 polymer ?
#
loop_
_entity_poly.entity_id
_entity_poly.type
_entity_poly.pdbx_seq_one_letter_code
_entity_poly.pdbx_strand_id
1 'polypeptide(L)'
;MDTDINFLLKMALPTIGTLPFSLALEQWRWDVFSGKTDVNAGTARWWQLKNDLIGVKAPVERTEEDFEAGAMYHIIVTYPFIGYYIRTIIQFQFYQSLCQAANHTGPLHKCDFYRSTEAGEKLAAMLSMGRSKPWPEAMEALTGQREMKADAILKYFQPLMEWLEKTNEGNGDVIGWESTTGSSASLCASMWMMCLVTIISSIIY
;
A
#
# COMPACT_ATOMS: atom_id res chain seq x y z
N MET A 1 12.87 0.71 23.66
CA MET A 1 12.13 0.80 22.40
C MET A 1 10.78 0.14 22.65
N ASP A 2 9.69 0.87 22.42
CA ASP A 2 8.33 0.40 22.68
C ASP A 2 8.03 -0.85 21.83
N THR A 3 7.49 -1.91 22.46
CA THR A 3 7.17 -3.16 21.78
C THR A 3 6.13 -2.98 20.67
N ASP A 4 5.25 -1.98 20.80
CA ASP A 4 4.25 -1.67 19.78
C ASP A 4 4.89 -1.11 18.51
N ILE A 5 5.92 -0.26 18.64
CA ILE A 5 6.64 0.32 17.49
C ILE A 5 7.38 -0.78 16.71
N ASN A 6 8.03 -1.72 17.39
CA ASN A 6 8.68 -2.86 16.74
C ASN A 6 7.68 -3.70 15.94
N PHE A 7 6.53 -3.98 16.53
CA PHE A 7 5.46 -4.72 15.88
C PHE A 7 4.92 -3.96 14.66
N LEU A 8 4.56 -2.68 14.83
CA LEU A 8 4.02 -1.85 13.77
C LEU A 8 5.01 -1.70 12.61
N LEU A 9 6.31 -1.49 12.88
CA LEU A 9 7.33 -1.41 11.85
C LEU A 9 7.43 -2.73 11.07
N LYS A 10 7.46 -3.87 11.79
CA LYS A 10 7.45 -5.21 11.18
C LYS A 10 6.21 -5.42 10.29
N MET A 11 5.06 -4.87 10.66
CA MET A 11 3.83 -4.92 9.86
C MET A 11 3.85 -3.95 8.68
N ALA A 12 4.45 -2.76 8.84
CA ALA A 12 4.48 -1.71 7.83
C ALA A 12 5.37 -2.09 6.64
N LEU A 13 6.50 -2.77 6.86
CA LEU A 13 7.42 -3.20 5.80
C LEU A 13 6.73 -3.99 4.67
N PRO A 14 6.03 -5.12 4.94
CA PRO A 14 5.34 -5.88 3.90
C PRO A 14 4.00 -5.28 3.48
N THR A 15 3.38 -4.44 4.32
CA THR A 15 2.04 -3.90 4.06
C THR A 15 2.10 -2.59 3.30
N ILE A 16 2.76 -1.59 3.87
CA ILE A 16 2.84 -0.25 3.33
C ILE A 16 3.95 -0.17 2.28
N GLY A 17 5.12 -0.76 2.55
CA GLY A 17 6.25 -0.76 1.61
C GLY A 17 5.92 -1.36 0.24
N THR A 18 4.93 -2.26 0.15
CA THR A 18 4.51 -2.87 -1.12
C THR A 18 3.47 -2.05 -1.90
N LEU A 19 2.84 -1.05 -1.30
CA LEU A 19 1.75 -0.29 -1.94
C LEU A 19 2.23 0.45 -3.20
N PRO A 20 3.32 1.24 -3.16
CA PRO A 20 3.75 1.95 -4.37
C PRO A 20 4.34 1.02 -5.42
N PHE A 21 4.96 -0.10 -5.00
CA PHE A 21 5.39 -1.13 -5.94
C PHE A 21 4.20 -1.71 -6.71
N SER A 22 3.11 -2.02 -6.00
CA SER A 22 1.90 -2.56 -6.61
C SER A 22 1.29 -1.60 -7.63
N LEU A 23 1.27 -0.30 -7.30
CA LEU A 23 0.77 0.74 -8.16
C LEU A 23 1.70 0.99 -9.37
N ALA A 24 3.01 1.06 -9.16
CA ALA A 24 4.00 1.26 -10.21
C ALA A 24 3.95 0.14 -11.25
N LEU A 25 3.85 -1.11 -10.80
CA LEU A 25 3.76 -2.27 -11.69
C LEU A 25 2.50 -2.22 -12.54
N GLU A 26 1.33 -1.98 -11.95
CA GLU A 26 0.11 -1.95 -12.75
C GLU A 26 0.01 -0.71 -13.63
N GLN A 27 0.49 0.46 -13.16
CA GLN A 27 0.57 1.67 -13.98
C GLN A 27 1.45 1.45 -15.21
N TRP A 28 2.59 0.78 -15.06
CA TRP A 28 3.46 0.40 -16.18
C TRP A 28 2.69 -0.44 -17.21
N ARG A 29 1.96 -1.47 -16.75
CA ARG A 29 1.15 -2.32 -17.65
C ARG A 29 0.06 -1.52 -18.36
N TRP A 30 -0.65 -0.65 -17.65
CA TRP A 30 -1.69 0.18 -18.26
C TRP A 30 -1.12 1.16 -19.27
N ASP A 31 0.04 1.76 -18.99
CA ASP A 31 0.72 2.65 -19.93
C ASP A 31 1.13 1.91 -21.21
N VAL A 32 1.67 0.69 -21.10
CA VAL A 32 2.01 -0.15 -22.25
C VAL A 32 0.76 -0.58 -23.02
N PHE A 33 -0.27 -1.10 -22.35
CA PHE A 33 -1.49 -1.58 -23.01
C PHE A 33 -2.32 -0.48 -23.67
N SER A 34 -2.31 0.73 -23.11
CA SER A 34 -2.98 1.88 -23.70
C SER A 34 -2.18 2.52 -24.85
N GLY A 35 -0.93 2.10 -25.08
CA GLY A 35 -0.03 2.69 -26.06
C GLY A 35 0.58 4.03 -25.63
N LYS A 36 0.36 4.47 -24.38
CA LYS A 36 1.01 5.66 -23.82
C LYS A 36 2.52 5.48 -23.68
N THR A 37 2.97 4.25 -23.44
CA THR A 37 4.38 3.87 -23.49
C THR A 37 4.61 2.94 -24.68
N ASP A 38 5.50 3.33 -25.58
CA ASP A 38 5.96 2.47 -26.66
C ASP A 38 6.65 1.23 -26.08
N VAL A 39 6.43 0.06 -26.69
CA VAL A 39 7.00 -1.21 -26.23
C VAL A 39 8.54 -1.18 -26.21
N ASN A 40 9.17 -0.37 -27.07
CA ASN A 40 10.62 -0.18 -27.12
C ASN A 40 11.12 0.85 -26.09
N ALA A 41 10.24 1.42 -25.28
CA ALA A 41 10.57 2.33 -24.18
C ALA A 41 10.08 1.78 -22.82
N GLY A 42 9.84 0.47 -22.76
CA GLY A 42 9.25 -0.19 -21.59
C GLY A 42 10.18 -0.19 -20.38
N THR A 43 11.48 -0.41 -20.58
CA THR A 43 12.45 -0.47 -19.48
C THR A 43 12.71 0.92 -18.90
N ALA A 44 12.83 1.95 -19.75
CA ALA A 44 12.92 3.33 -19.30
C ALA A 44 11.68 3.73 -18.49
N ARG A 45 10.47 3.41 -18.97
CA ARG A 45 9.23 3.71 -18.23
C ARG A 45 9.15 2.97 -16.89
N TRP A 46 9.58 1.71 -16.85
CA TRP A 46 9.60 0.91 -15.63
C TRP A 46 10.47 1.56 -14.55
N TRP A 47 11.68 1.98 -14.91
CA TRP A 47 12.59 2.62 -13.97
C TRP A 47 12.17 4.02 -13.57
N GLN A 48 11.56 4.77 -14.49
CA GLN A 48 10.91 6.04 -14.18
C GLN A 48 9.82 5.85 -13.11
N LEU A 49 8.91 4.88 -13.28
CA LEU A 49 7.86 4.62 -12.30
C LEU A 49 8.40 4.12 -10.96
N LYS A 50 9.45 3.28 -10.96
CA LYS A 50 10.11 2.85 -9.73
C LYS A 50 10.73 4.02 -8.98
N ASN A 51 11.38 4.94 -9.67
CA ASN A 51 11.94 6.11 -9.04
C ASN A 51 10.83 7.06 -8.57
N ASP A 52 9.90 7.45 -9.45
CA ASP A 52 8.86 8.43 -9.15
C ASP A 52 7.90 7.99 -8.02
N LEU A 53 7.54 6.70 -7.95
CA LEU A 53 6.56 6.21 -6.96
C LEU A 53 7.17 5.51 -5.74
N ILE A 54 8.35 4.90 -5.89
CA ILE A 54 8.95 4.05 -4.84
C ILE A 54 10.25 4.66 -4.28
N GLY A 55 10.91 5.54 -5.03
CA GLY A 55 12.21 6.09 -4.64
C GLY A 55 13.39 5.16 -4.87
N VAL A 56 13.23 4.18 -5.77
CA VAL A 56 14.29 3.20 -6.08
C VAL A 56 14.84 3.44 -7.47
N LYS A 57 16.18 3.42 -7.58
CA LYS A 57 16.92 3.52 -8.85
C LYS A 57 17.65 2.22 -9.17
N ALA A 58 17.95 2.03 -10.45
CA ALA A 58 18.78 0.92 -10.88
C ALA A 58 20.20 1.06 -10.31
N PRO A 59 20.80 -0.02 -9.78
CA PRO A 59 22.18 0.01 -9.31
C PRO A 59 23.20 0.05 -10.46
N VAL A 60 22.77 -0.29 -11.68
CA VAL A 60 23.56 -0.29 -12.92
C VAL A 60 22.74 0.35 -14.02
N GLU A 61 23.42 0.85 -15.06
CA GLU A 61 22.74 1.36 -16.25
C GLU A 61 21.90 0.27 -16.93
N ARG A 62 20.73 0.65 -17.42
CA ARG A 62 19.76 -0.25 -18.04
C ARG A 62 19.41 0.20 -19.44
N THR A 63 19.18 -0.77 -20.30
CA THR A 63 18.83 -0.58 -21.69
C THR A 63 17.50 -1.27 -21.98
N GLU A 64 16.93 -1.00 -23.15
CA GLU A 64 15.66 -1.60 -23.56
C GLU A 64 15.78 -3.11 -23.83
N GLU A 65 17.00 -3.64 -23.96
CA GLU A 65 17.28 -5.09 -24.09
C GLU A 65 17.08 -5.86 -22.76
N ASP A 66 17.08 -5.19 -21.61
CA ASP A 66 17.02 -5.85 -20.28
C ASP A 66 15.61 -6.39 -19.93
N PHE A 67 14.55 -5.72 -20.40
CA PHE A 67 13.14 -6.02 -20.08
C PHE A 67 12.87 -6.45 -18.62
N GLU A 68 13.29 -5.64 -17.65
CA GLU A 68 13.21 -6.02 -16.23
C GLU A 68 11.80 -6.27 -15.69
N ALA A 69 10.80 -5.58 -16.25
CA ALA A 69 9.42 -5.81 -15.90
C ALA A 69 9.04 -7.29 -16.15
N GLY A 70 9.62 -7.91 -17.20
CA GLY A 70 9.51 -9.33 -17.50
C GLY A 70 10.11 -10.26 -16.46
N ALA A 71 10.95 -9.80 -15.54
CA ALA A 71 11.45 -10.61 -14.43
C ALA A 71 10.38 -10.86 -13.34
N MET A 72 9.24 -10.15 -13.40
CA MET A 72 8.14 -10.33 -12.47
C MET A 72 7.18 -11.42 -12.93
N TYR A 73 6.93 -12.40 -12.06
CA TYR A 73 6.00 -13.52 -12.31
C TYR A 73 4.66 -13.05 -12.88
N HIS A 74 4.00 -12.09 -12.22
CA HIS A 74 2.67 -11.60 -12.60
C HIS A 74 2.63 -10.93 -13.97
N ILE A 75 3.74 -10.36 -14.43
CA ILE A 75 3.85 -9.79 -15.78
C ILE A 75 3.90 -10.94 -16.80
N ILE A 76 4.75 -11.94 -16.59
CA ILE A 76 4.89 -13.09 -17.49
C ILE A 76 3.58 -13.87 -17.63
N VAL A 77 2.91 -14.16 -16.51
CA VAL A 77 1.66 -14.94 -16.53
C VAL A 77 0.43 -14.06 -16.76
N THR A 78 0.60 -12.77 -17.07
CA THR A 78 -0.46 -11.80 -17.35
C THR A 78 -1.48 -11.61 -16.22
N TYR A 79 -1.13 -11.94 -14.98
CA TYR A 79 -2.03 -11.83 -13.83
C TYR A 79 -2.13 -10.38 -13.33
N PRO A 80 -3.33 -9.77 -13.21
CA PRO A 80 -3.50 -8.39 -12.71
C PRO A 80 -2.91 -8.17 -11.31
N PHE A 81 -2.06 -7.17 -11.15
CA PHE A 81 -1.39 -6.89 -9.87
C PHE A 81 -2.15 -5.88 -9.00
N ILE A 82 -3.07 -5.10 -9.58
CA ILE A 82 -3.85 -4.09 -8.84
C ILE A 82 -4.66 -4.69 -7.69
N GLY A 83 -5.01 -5.97 -7.78
CA GLY A 83 -5.70 -6.69 -6.72
C GLY A 83 -4.96 -6.64 -5.38
N TYR A 84 -3.62 -6.62 -5.37
CA TYR A 84 -2.83 -6.52 -4.13
C TYR A 84 -2.97 -5.15 -3.47
N TYR A 85 -2.99 -4.07 -4.26
CA TYR A 85 -3.19 -2.71 -3.78
C TYR A 85 -4.59 -2.53 -3.16
N ILE A 86 -5.62 -2.91 -3.91
CA ILE A 86 -7.02 -2.83 -3.48
C ILE A 86 -7.27 -3.68 -2.23
N ARG A 87 -6.78 -4.93 -2.22
CA ARG A 87 -6.89 -5.84 -1.07
C ARG A 87 -6.32 -5.21 0.19
N THR A 88 -5.15 -4.57 0.11
CA THR A 88 -4.53 -3.95 1.28
C THR A 88 -5.41 -2.83 1.85
N ILE A 89 -6.02 -1.97 1.02
CA ILE A 89 -6.96 -0.93 1.49
C ILE A 89 -8.18 -1.56 2.19
N ILE A 90 -8.83 -2.49 1.51
CA ILE A 90 -10.05 -3.14 2.01
C ILE A 90 -9.78 -3.96 3.27
N GLN A 91 -8.61 -4.59 3.38
CA GLN A 91 -8.22 -5.40 4.54
C GLN A 91 -8.36 -4.62 5.86
N PHE A 92 -7.91 -3.36 5.90
CA PHE A 92 -7.99 -2.56 7.13
C PHE A 92 -9.39 -2.00 7.38
N GLN A 93 -10.15 -1.68 6.33
CA GLN A 93 -11.57 -1.31 6.51
C GLN A 93 -12.38 -2.46 7.10
N PHE A 94 -12.16 -3.69 6.61
CA PHE A 94 -12.78 -4.90 7.16
C PHE A 94 -12.33 -5.12 8.60
N TYR A 95 -11.02 -5.09 8.84
CA TYR A 95 -10.45 -5.26 10.17
C TYR A 95 -11.04 -4.27 11.18
N GLN A 96 -11.11 -2.98 10.84
CA GLN A 96 -11.73 -1.97 11.68
C GLN A 96 -13.20 -2.29 12.00
N SER A 97 -13.99 -2.70 11.01
CA SER A 97 -15.41 -3.00 11.27
C SER A 97 -15.61 -4.25 12.12
N LEU A 98 -14.76 -5.27 11.92
CA LEU A 98 -14.79 -6.48 12.75
C LEU A 98 -14.36 -6.20 14.19
N CYS A 99 -13.36 -5.35 14.40
CA CYS A 99 -12.96 -4.88 15.73
C CYS A 99 -14.09 -4.11 16.42
N GLN A 100 -14.83 -3.29 15.68
CA GLN A 100 -16.01 -2.59 16.21
C GLN A 100 -17.12 -3.59 16.60
N ALA A 101 -17.39 -4.60 15.77
CA ALA A 101 -18.36 -5.65 16.08
C ALA A 101 -17.96 -6.46 17.32
N ALA A 102 -16.65 -6.66 17.54
CA ALA A 102 -16.11 -7.30 18.74
C ALA A 102 -16.07 -6.39 19.98
N ASN A 103 -16.63 -5.18 19.92
CA ASN A 103 -16.58 -4.17 20.98
C ASN A 103 -15.16 -3.84 21.46
N HIS A 104 -14.15 -3.93 20.57
CA HIS A 104 -12.78 -3.58 20.90
C HIS A 104 -12.65 -2.08 21.23
N THR A 105 -12.00 -1.79 22.36
CA THR A 105 -11.66 -0.43 22.77
C THR A 105 -10.14 -0.24 22.75
N GLY A 106 -9.68 0.91 22.26
CA GLY A 106 -8.27 1.27 22.24
C GLY A 106 -7.66 1.27 20.82
N PRO A 107 -6.32 1.20 20.72
CA PRO A 107 -5.63 1.28 19.43
C PRO A 107 -6.03 0.13 18.50
N LEU A 108 -6.21 0.44 17.22
CA LEU A 108 -6.69 -0.54 16.24
C LEU A 108 -5.71 -1.71 16.07
N HIS A 109 -4.41 -1.46 16.08
CA HIS A 109 -3.38 -2.50 15.95
C HIS A 109 -3.29 -3.49 17.13
N LYS A 110 -4.03 -3.24 18.22
CA LYS A 110 -4.15 -4.16 19.36
C LYS A 110 -5.44 -4.98 19.35
N CYS A 111 -6.29 -4.78 18.34
CA CYS A 111 -7.53 -5.52 18.26
C CYS A 111 -7.29 -7.01 18.00
N ASP A 112 -7.98 -7.84 18.76
CA ASP A 112 -8.16 -9.25 18.46
C ASP A 112 -9.64 -9.57 18.61
N PHE A 113 -10.28 -9.94 17.50
CA PHE A 113 -11.69 -10.35 17.48
C PHE A 113 -11.84 -11.87 17.59
N TYR A 114 -10.80 -12.58 18.03
CA TYR A 114 -10.89 -14.00 18.36
C TYR A 114 -12.05 -14.27 19.32
N ARG A 115 -12.88 -15.26 18.98
CA ARG A 115 -14.12 -15.65 19.69
C ARG A 115 -15.25 -14.61 19.70
N SER A 116 -15.19 -13.53 18.91
CA SER A 116 -16.38 -12.70 18.69
C SER A 116 -17.32 -13.36 17.69
N THR A 117 -18.46 -13.82 18.19
CA THR A 117 -19.56 -14.33 17.38
C THR A 117 -20.13 -13.23 16.48
N GLU A 118 -20.23 -12.01 17.00
CA GLU A 118 -20.78 -10.84 16.30
C GLU A 118 -19.91 -10.47 15.08
N ALA A 119 -18.58 -10.44 15.25
CA ALA A 119 -17.66 -10.22 14.14
C ALA A 119 -17.74 -11.35 13.10
N GLY A 120 -17.84 -12.60 13.56
CA GLY A 120 -17.98 -13.77 12.71
C GLY A 120 -19.27 -13.76 11.87
N GLU A 121 -20.41 -13.46 12.48
CA GLU A 121 -21.71 -13.34 11.80
C GLU A 121 -21.69 -12.23 10.74
N LYS A 122 -21.12 -11.07 11.09
CA LYS A 122 -20.99 -9.95 10.16
C LYS A 122 -20.12 -10.29 8.95
N LEU A 123 -18.99 -10.96 9.18
CA LEU A 123 -18.10 -11.44 8.12
C LEU A 123 -18.79 -12.50 7.25
N ALA A 124 -19.44 -13.49 7.87
CA ALA A 124 -20.16 -14.56 7.18
C ALA A 124 -21.29 -14.03 6.29
N ALA A 125 -22.04 -13.03 6.77
CA ALA A 125 -23.09 -12.38 5.98
C ALA A 125 -22.54 -11.80 4.68
N MET A 126 -21.43 -11.04 4.74
CA MET A 126 -20.78 -10.51 3.54
C MET A 126 -20.23 -11.62 2.64
N LEU A 127 -19.53 -12.62 3.19
CA LEU A 127 -18.96 -13.72 2.42
C LEU A 127 -20.03 -14.55 1.70
N SER A 128 -21.21 -14.73 2.31
CA SER A 128 -22.33 -15.47 1.73
C SER A 128 -22.87 -14.84 0.45
N MET A 129 -22.66 -13.53 0.25
CA MET A 129 -23.07 -12.83 -0.96
C MET A 129 -22.25 -13.25 -2.18
N GLY A 130 -20.99 -13.69 -1.98
CA GLY A 130 -20.09 -14.08 -3.06
C GLY A 130 -20.03 -13.04 -4.18
N ARG A 131 -20.36 -13.47 -5.40
CA ARG A 131 -20.47 -12.58 -6.58
C ARG A 131 -21.92 -12.27 -6.99
N SER A 132 -22.90 -12.58 -6.14
CA SER A 132 -24.32 -12.36 -6.45
C SER A 132 -24.73 -10.89 -6.41
N LYS A 133 -23.94 -10.05 -5.75
CA LYS A 133 -24.16 -8.60 -5.62
C LYS A 133 -22.92 -7.82 -6.08
N PRO A 134 -23.08 -6.56 -6.52
CA PRO A 134 -21.97 -5.64 -6.74
C PRO A 134 -21.10 -5.50 -5.48
N TRP A 135 -19.79 -5.42 -5.65
CA TRP A 135 -18.86 -5.32 -4.52
C TRP A 135 -19.15 -4.17 -3.54
N PRO A 136 -19.68 -2.98 -3.94
CA PRO A 136 -20.01 -1.93 -2.97
C PRO A 136 -21.13 -2.34 -1.99
N GLU A 137 -22.06 -3.19 -2.42
CA GLU A 137 -23.11 -3.72 -1.53
C GLU A 137 -22.53 -4.73 -0.54
N ALA A 138 -21.60 -5.58 -0.98
CA ALA A 138 -20.89 -6.49 -0.08
C ALA A 138 -19.99 -5.73 0.91
N MET A 139 -19.30 -4.69 0.44
CA MET A 139 -18.52 -3.77 1.28
C MET A 139 -19.40 -3.14 2.36
N GLU A 140 -20.56 -2.60 1.97
CA GLU A 140 -21.50 -1.94 2.86
C GLU A 140 -22.10 -2.90 3.90
N ALA A 141 -22.40 -4.14 3.51
CA ALA A 141 -22.88 -5.16 4.44
C ALA A 141 -21.88 -5.43 5.59
N LEU A 142 -20.57 -5.39 5.30
CA LEU A 142 -19.54 -5.60 6.31
C LEU A 142 -19.09 -4.31 7.02
N THR A 143 -19.02 -3.17 6.36
CA THR A 143 -18.39 -1.98 6.97
C THR A 143 -19.33 -0.80 7.16
N GLY A 144 -20.55 -0.87 6.62
CA GLY A 144 -21.47 0.25 6.51
C GLY A 144 -21.01 1.32 5.50
N GLN A 145 -20.00 1.02 4.67
CA GLN A 145 -19.45 1.95 3.68
C GLN A 145 -19.46 1.31 2.30
N ARG A 146 -19.78 2.12 1.27
CA ARG A 146 -19.78 1.67 -0.14
C ARG A 146 -18.45 1.92 -0.85
N GLU A 147 -17.57 2.72 -0.25
CA GLU A 147 -16.33 3.21 -0.85
C GLU A 147 -15.09 2.59 -0.20
N MET A 148 -14.02 2.50 -0.97
CA MET A 148 -12.69 2.18 -0.44
C MET A 148 -12.09 3.43 0.20
N LYS A 149 -11.62 3.31 1.44
CA LYS A 149 -11.05 4.42 2.23
C LYS A 149 -9.77 3.99 2.91
N ALA A 150 -8.77 4.86 2.89
CA ALA A 150 -7.47 4.63 3.51
C ALA A 150 -7.43 4.92 5.02
N ASP A 151 -8.49 5.52 5.57
CA ASP A 151 -8.57 5.98 6.97
C ASP A 151 -8.21 4.88 7.98
N ALA A 152 -8.65 3.65 7.73
CA ALA A 152 -8.38 2.51 8.61
C ALA A 152 -6.90 2.10 8.63
N ILE A 153 -6.21 2.18 7.49
CA ILE A 153 -4.76 1.94 7.41
C ILE A 153 -4.01 3.01 8.20
N LEU A 154 -4.36 4.28 7.97
CA LEU A 154 -3.73 5.41 8.65
C LEU A 154 -3.92 5.29 10.17
N LYS A 155 -5.14 4.99 10.63
CA LYS A 155 -5.44 4.76 12.04
C LYS A 155 -4.66 3.58 12.64
N TYR A 156 -4.47 2.50 11.88
CA TYR A 156 -3.72 1.33 12.36
C TYR A 156 -2.24 1.68 12.61
N PHE A 157 -1.62 2.41 11.68
CA PHE A 157 -0.20 2.74 11.72
C PHE A 157 0.13 4.09 12.38
N GLN A 158 -0.88 4.84 12.86
CA GLN A 158 -0.70 6.16 13.45
C GLN A 158 0.44 6.24 14.49
N PRO A 159 0.57 5.33 15.48
CA PRO A 159 1.66 5.42 16.46
C PRO A 159 3.05 5.26 15.84
N LEU A 160 3.15 4.44 14.78
CA LEU A 160 4.40 4.30 14.02
C LEU A 160 4.69 5.57 13.23
N MET A 161 3.68 6.17 12.60
CA MET A 161 3.86 7.42 11.85
C MET A 161 4.39 8.54 12.75
N GLU A 162 3.76 8.75 13.91
CA GLU A 162 4.19 9.76 14.88
C GLU A 162 5.62 9.51 15.38
N TRP A 163 5.97 8.23 15.61
CA TRP A 163 7.32 7.85 16.00
C TRP A 163 8.34 8.10 14.90
N LEU A 164 7.99 7.80 13.65
CA LEU A 164 8.86 7.99 12.49
C LEU A 164 9.12 9.48 12.21
N GLU A 165 8.08 10.31 12.26
CA GLU A 165 8.21 11.78 12.09
C GLU A 165 9.19 12.36 13.12
N LYS A 166 9.00 12.02 14.39
CA LYS A 166 9.89 12.49 15.47
C LYS A 166 11.32 11.97 15.33
N THR A 167 11.48 10.71 14.93
CA THR A 167 12.80 10.09 14.72
C THR A 167 13.55 10.79 13.59
N ASN A 168 12.91 11.00 12.46
CA ASN A 168 13.50 11.66 11.29
C ASN A 168 13.90 13.11 11.60
N GLU A 169 13.02 13.85 12.29
CA GLU A 169 13.33 15.22 12.74
C GLU A 169 14.53 15.24 13.71
N GLY A 170 14.58 14.28 14.64
CA GLY A 170 15.69 14.16 15.59
C GLY A 170 17.03 13.82 14.94
N ASN A 171 17.01 13.06 13.85
CA ASN A 171 18.19 12.70 13.07
C ASN A 171 18.61 13.79 12.06
N GLY A 172 17.69 14.69 11.69
CA GLY A 172 17.89 15.63 10.60
C GLY A 172 17.76 15.00 9.22
N ASP A 173 16.95 13.94 9.10
CA ASP A 173 16.76 13.20 7.86
C ASP A 173 15.94 14.03 6.84
N VAL A 174 16.32 13.96 5.57
CA VAL A 174 15.57 14.59 4.48
C VAL A 174 14.46 13.63 4.02
N ILE A 175 13.20 14.06 4.15
CA ILE A 175 12.05 13.27 3.71
C ILE A 175 11.79 13.54 2.22
N GLY A 176 11.88 12.49 1.42
CA GLY A 176 11.65 12.51 -0.02
C GLY A 176 12.86 12.05 -0.81
N TRP A 177 12.74 12.06 -2.13
CA TRP A 177 13.84 11.82 -3.05
C TRP A 177 13.67 12.66 -4.31
N GLU A 178 14.77 12.83 -5.06
CA GLU A 178 14.73 13.46 -6.37
C GLU A 178 14.11 12.50 -7.39
N SER A 179 13.00 12.91 -8.00
CA SER A 179 12.32 12.09 -9.01
C SER A 179 12.90 12.33 -10.41
N THR A 180 12.80 11.31 -11.27
CA THR A 180 13.23 11.35 -12.66
C THR A 180 12.52 12.43 -13.48
N THR A 181 11.32 12.85 -13.08
CA THR A 181 10.55 13.89 -13.77
C THR A 181 10.82 15.30 -13.26
N GLY A 182 11.78 15.48 -12.33
CA GLY A 182 12.14 16.80 -11.81
C GLY A 182 11.08 17.43 -10.90
N SER A 183 9.93 16.78 -10.70
CA SER A 183 9.14 17.01 -9.50
C SER A 183 10.00 16.55 -8.33
N SER A 184 10.39 17.46 -7.43
CA SER A 184 10.67 16.97 -6.08
C SER A 184 9.41 16.21 -5.68
N ALA A 185 9.53 14.94 -5.30
CA ALA A 185 8.45 14.28 -4.58
C ALA A 185 8.39 14.90 -3.17
N SER A 186 8.35 16.24 -3.08
CA SER A 186 7.88 16.99 -1.94
C SER A 186 6.36 16.89 -1.97
N LEU A 187 5.87 15.66 -1.77
CA LEU A 187 4.49 15.40 -1.41
C LEU A 187 4.38 15.47 0.11
N CYS A 188 4.88 16.56 0.69
CA CYS A 188 4.68 16.88 2.10
C CYS A 188 3.57 17.93 2.19
N ALA A 189 2.33 17.45 2.37
CA ALA A 189 1.27 18.06 3.18
C ALA A 189 -0.07 17.32 3.04
N SER A 190 -0.37 16.68 1.90
CA SER A 190 -1.73 16.21 1.61
C SER A 190 -1.90 14.79 1.08
N MET A 191 -0.84 13.97 1.01
CA MET A 191 -0.98 12.57 0.55
C MET A 191 -0.34 11.57 1.52
N TRP A 192 -1.08 11.32 2.60
CA TRP A 192 -0.68 10.71 3.87
C TRP A 192 -0.22 9.24 3.77
N MET A 193 -0.30 8.62 2.59
CA MET A 193 0.06 7.21 2.35
C MET A 193 1.45 7.04 1.74
N MET A 194 1.99 8.07 1.07
CA MET A 194 3.32 8.00 0.46
C MET A 194 4.46 8.22 1.46
N CYS A 195 4.26 9.06 2.49
CA CYS A 195 5.27 9.30 3.52
C CYS A 195 5.78 8.01 4.18
N LEU A 196 4.91 7.05 4.48
CA LEU A 196 5.33 5.78 5.09
C LEU A 196 6.30 4.97 4.21
N VAL A 197 6.21 5.07 2.89
CA VAL A 197 7.06 4.29 1.98
C VAL A 197 8.43 4.95 1.85
N THR A 198 8.46 6.27 1.75
CA THR A 198 9.67 7.09 1.79
C THR A 198 10.50 6.85 3.05
N ILE A 199 9.81 6.72 4.18
CA ILE A 199 10.48 6.55 5.47
C ILE A 199 11.06 5.14 5.64
N ILE A 200 10.41 4.11 5.12
CA ILE A 200 10.93 2.73 5.15
C ILE A 200 12.25 2.62 4.36
N SER A 201 12.37 3.31 3.23
CA SER A 201 13.60 3.33 2.42
C SER A 201 14.79 3.97 3.14
N SER A 202 14.57 4.99 3.98
CA SER A 202 15.64 5.68 4.71
C SER A 202 16.21 4.89 5.91
N ILE A 203 15.51 3.85 6.38
CA ILE A 203 15.99 2.94 7.44
C ILE A 203 16.85 1.81 6.85
N ILE A 204 16.77 1.59 5.53
CA ILE A 204 17.46 0.50 4.83
C ILE A 204 18.78 0.96 4.17
N TYR A 205 19.15 2.24 4.27
CA TYR A 205 20.42 2.78 3.78
C TYR A 205 21.15 3.62 4.83
#